data_AF-A0A952Q4K8-F1
#
_entry.id   AF-A0A952Q4K8-F1
#
_cell.length_a   1.000
_cell.length_b   1.000
_cell.length_c   1.000
_cell.angle_alpha   90.00
_cell.angle_beta   90.00
_cell.angle_gamma   90.00
#
_symmetry.space_group_name_H-M   'P 1'
#
loop_
_entity.id
_entity.type
_entity.pdbx_description
1 polymer ?
#
loop_
_entity_poly.entity_id
_entity_poly.type
_entity_poly.pdbx_seq_one_letter_code
_entity_poly.pdbx_strand_id
1 'polypeptide(L)'
;MKAVKLSDHEEVRIDHKIYNGHEGIDVRVWVILKGESTYTPTHQAFWLSMAEADEFFKAFEFEYSAEPADAGENATPSSSAERPNQQTEN
;
A
#
# COMPACT_ATOMS: atom_id res chain seq x y z
N MET A 1 -1.46 3.31 -3.50
CA MET A 1 -1.29 2.62 -4.79
C MET A 1 -0.15 3.27 -5.55
N LYS A 2 0.87 2.50 -5.93
CA LYS A 2 1.91 2.91 -6.89
C LYS A 2 1.89 1.93 -8.05
N ALA A 3 2.03 2.43 -9.28
CA ALA A 3 2.13 1.60 -10.48
C ALA A 3 3.46 1.87 -11.21
N VAL A 4 4.08 0.82 -11.74
CA VAL A 4 5.31 0.86 -12.53
C VAL A 4 5.02 0.18 -13.87
N LYS A 5 5.06 0.94 -14.97
CA LYS A 5 4.88 0.38 -16.31
C LYS A 5 6.06 -0.53 -16.67
N LEU A 6 5.76 -1.73 -17.14
CA LEU A 6 6.75 -2.67 -17.70
C LEU A 6 6.77 -2.60 -19.24
N SER A 7 5.60 -2.43 -19.85
CA SER A 7 5.41 -2.29 -21.30
C SER A 7 4.17 -1.45 -21.62
N ASP A 8 3.81 -1.32 -22.89
CA ASP A 8 2.55 -0.69 -23.32
C ASP A 8 1.30 -1.47 -22.87
N HIS A 9 1.47 -2.75 -22.56
CA HIS A 9 0.40 -3.68 -22.23
C HIS A 9 0.45 -4.21 -20.80
N GLU A 10 1.50 -3.90 -20.04
CA GLU A 10 1.75 -4.46 -18.71
C GLU A 10 2.26 -3.41 -17.73
N GLU A 11 1.75 -3.49 -16.50
CA GLU A 11 2.26 -2.72 -15.38
C GLU A 11 2.24 -3.56 -14.10
N VAL A 12 3.16 -3.26 -13.18
CA VAL A 12 3.14 -3.79 -11.82
C VAL A 12 2.48 -2.75 -10.93
N ARG A 13 1.49 -3.18 -10.14
CA ARG A 13 0.89 -2.36 -9.09
C ARG A 13 1.31 -2.87 -7.73
N ILE A 14 1.64 -1.93 -6.86
CA ILE A 14 2.02 -2.15 -5.47
C ILE A 14 0.94 -1.50 -4.61
N ASP A 15 0.20 -2.33 -3.89
CA ASP A 15 -0.97 -1.95 -3.11
C ASP A 15 -0.86 -2.45 -1.67
N HIS A 16 -1.15 -1.58 -0.72
CA HIS A 16 -1.42 -2.00 0.65
C HIS A 16 -2.85 -2.56 0.71
N LYS A 17 -3.02 -3.81 1.16
CA LYS A 17 -4.32 -4.46 1.32
C LYS A 17 -4.46 -5.10 2.70
N ILE A 18 -5.69 -5.50 3.02
CA ILE A 18 -6.03 -6.32 4.17
C ILE A 18 -6.64 -7.61 3.64
N TYR A 19 -6.02 -8.75 3.91
CA TYR A 19 -6.54 -10.09 3.57
C TYR A 19 -6.73 -10.90 4.85
N ASN A 20 -7.95 -11.37 5.08
CA ASN A 20 -8.33 -12.17 6.26
C ASN A 20 -7.91 -11.54 7.61
N GLY A 21 -7.99 -10.20 7.71
CA GLY A 21 -7.59 -9.47 8.92
C GLY A 21 -6.09 -9.20 9.05
N HIS A 22 -5.29 -9.58 8.06
CA HIS A 22 -3.85 -9.33 8.03
C HIS A 22 -3.52 -8.24 7.00
N GLU A 23 -2.80 -7.21 7.44
CA GLU A 23 -2.25 -6.16 6.60
C GLU A 23 -0.99 -6.64 5.85
N GLY A 24 -0.80 -6.13 4.64
CA GLY A 24 0.38 -6.42 3.84
C GLY A 24 0.35 -5.79 2.44
N ILE A 25 1.38 -6.09 1.66
CA ILE A 25 1.63 -5.52 0.35
C ILE A 25 1.34 -6.57 -0.74
N ASP A 26 0.36 -6.29 -1.60
CA ASP A 26 0.09 -7.04 -2.83
C ASP A 26 0.89 -6.39 -3.96
N VAL A 27 1.82 -7.15 -4.53
CA VAL A 27 2.55 -6.77 -5.73
C VAL A 27 2.04 -7.64 -6.87
N ARG A 28 1.38 -7.01 -7.85
CA ARG A 28 0.64 -7.75 -8.89
C ARG A 28 0.90 -7.18 -10.27
N VAL A 29 1.05 -8.05 -11.25
CA VAL A 29 1.07 -7.68 -12.68
C VAL A 29 -0.36 -7.46 -13.15
N TRP A 30 -0.58 -6.36 -13.83
CA TRP A 30 -1.82 -5.99 -14.49
C TRP A 30 -1.56 -5.88 -15.99
N VAL A 31 -2.51 -6.36 -16.79
CA VAL A 31 -2.44 -6.37 -18.25
C VAL A 31 -3.57 -5.54 -18.84
N ILE A 32 -3.32 -4.84 -19.94
CA ILE A 32 -4.38 -4.22 -20.75
C ILE A 32 -4.43 -4.91 -22.11
N LEU A 33 -5.58 -5.47 -22.46
CA LEU A 33 -5.74 -6.12 -23.76
C LEU A 33 -5.87 -5.09 -24.87
N LYS A 34 -5.47 -5.48 -26.08
CA LYS A 34 -5.54 -4.59 -27.25
C LYS A 34 -6.97 -4.12 -27.49
N GLY A 35 -7.17 -2.80 -27.50
CA GLY A 35 -8.48 -2.18 -27.71
C GLY A 35 -9.29 -1.95 -26.43
N GLU A 36 -8.77 -2.38 -25.28
CA GLU A 36 -9.34 -2.00 -23.99
C GLU A 36 -8.71 -0.71 -23.46
N SER A 37 -9.41 -0.05 -22.55
CA SER A 37 -8.94 1.15 -21.85
C SER A 37 -8.58 0.89 -20.39
N THR A 38 -8.81 -0.34 -19.90
CA THR A 38 -8.68 -0.68 -18.48
C THR A 38 -7.71 -1.85 -18.29
N TYR A 39 -6.77 -1.69 -17.38
CA TYR A 39 -5.90 -2.76 -16.93
C TYR A 39 -6.68 -3.75 -16.05
N THR A 40 -6.44 -5.04 -16.24
CA THR A 40 -7.01 -6.14 -15.46
C THR A 40 -5.93 -6.86 -14.65
N PRO A 41 -6.21 -7.25 -13.40
CA PRO A 41 -5.24 -7.93 -12.56
C PRO A 41 -5.01 -9.35 -13.08
N THR A 42 -3.74 -9.76 -13.18
CA THR A 42 -3.40 -11.16 -13.49
C THR A 42 -3.30 -12.01 -12.21
N HIS A 43 -3.10 -13.32 -12.40
CA HIS A 43 -2.73 -14.23 -11.32
C HIS A 43 -1.24 -14.17 -10.95
N GLN A 44 -0.41 -13.45 -11.72
CA GLN A 44 0.99 -13.23 -11.38
C GLN A 44 1.08 -12.14 -10.32
N ALA A 45 1.18 -12.59 -9.07
CA ALA A 45 1.28 -11.74 -7.90
C ALA A 45 2.12 -12.41 -6.83
N PHE A 46 2.68 -11.60 -5.94
CA PHE A 46 3.15 -12.06 -4.64
C PHE A 46 2.62 -11.12 -3.55
N TRP A 47 2.43 -11.71 -2.38
CA TRP A 47 1.95 -11.04 -1.18
C TRP A 47 3.07 -11.04 -0.14
N LEU A 48 3.31 -9.89 0.46
CA LEU A 48 4.21 -9.75 1.60
C LEU A 48 3.38 -9.30 2.80
N SER A 49 3.50 -10.00 3.93
CA SER A 49 3.09 -9.39 5.20
C SER A 49 3.90 -8.13 5.46
N MET A 50 3.42 -7.27 6.38
CA MET A 50 4.16 -6.04 6.73
C MET A 50 5.58 -6.32 7.23
N ALA A 51 5.82 -7.43 7.94
CA ALA A 51 7.15 -7.83 8.39
C ALA A 51 8.05 -8.28 7.23
N GLU A 52 7.51 -9.05 6.28
CA GLU A 52 8.26 -9.47 5.09
C GLU A 52 8.55 -8.29 4.16
N ALA A 53 7.64 -7.32 4.07
CA ALA A 53 7.84 -6.10 3.29
C ALA A 53 8.98 -5.26 3.86
N ASP A 54 9.05 -5.09 5.18
CA ASP A 54 10.13 -4.36 5.86
C ASP A 54 11.50 -5.01 5.60
N GLU A 55 11.61 -6.33 5.74
CA GLU A 55 12.86 -7.05 5.45
C GLU A 55 13.20 -7.01 3.95
N PHE A 56 12.21 -7.12 3.07
CA PHE A 56 12.39 -6.98 1.62
C PHE A 56 12.95 -5.59 1.25
N PHE A 57 12.39 -4.52 1.83
CA PHE A 57 12.84 -3.16 1.55
C PHE A 57 14.21 -2.85 2.15
N LYS A 58 14.62 -3.51 3.24
CA LYS A 58 15.99 -3.40 3.77
C LYS A 58 17.01 -4.18 2.94
N ALA A 59 16.62 -5.34 2.43
CA ALA A 59 17.50 -6.20 1.62
C ALA A 59 17.82 -5.60 0.25
N PHE A 60 16.93 -4.76 -0.27
CA PHE A 60 17.19 -3.94 -1.45
C PHE A 60 17.74 -2.58 -1.00
N GLU A 61 18.99 -2.28 -1.30
CA GLU A 61 19.48 -0.90 -1.29
C GLU A 61 18.73 -0.14 -2.38
N PHE A 62 17.57 0.44 -2.04
CA PHE A 62 16.98 1.45 -2.88
C PHE A 62 17.84 2.69 -2.74
N GLU A 63 18.45 3.14 -3.85
CA GLU A 63 18.94 4.51 -3.96
C GLU A 63 17.70 5.41 -3.86
N TYR A 64 17.31 5.74 -2.62
CA TYR A 64 16.22 6.64 -2.34
C TYR A 64 16.76 8.05 -2.53
N SER A 65 16.69 8.57 -3.75
CA SER A 65 16.86 10.00 -4.02
C SER A 65 15.64 10.75 -3.49
N ALA A 66 15.53 10.83 -2.15
CA ALA A 66 14.76 11.89 -1.54
C ALA A 66 15.52 13.18 -1.78
N GLU A 67 15.10 13.98 -2.76
CA GLU A 67 15.21 15.42 -2.57
C GLU A 67 14.48 15.73 -1.25
N PRO A 68 15.15 16.36 -0.27
CA PRO A 68 14.55 16.59 1.04
C PRO A 68 13.30 17.45 0.85
N ALA A 69 12.14 16.87 1.17
CA ALA A 69 10.96 17.68 1.46
C ALA A 69 11.31 18.51 2.70
N ASP A 70 11.40 19.82 2.48
CA ASP A 70 11.63 20.86 3.47
C ASP A 70 10.95 20.52 4.81
N ALA A 71 11.74 20.56 5.89
CA ALA A 71 11.32 20.28 7.25
C ALA A 71 10.38 21.38 7.75
N GLY A 72 9.12 21.34 7.31
CA GLY A 72 8.04 22.17 7.83
C GLY A 72 7.23 21.45 8.89
N GLU A 73 7.54 21.74 10.16
CA GLU A 73 6.66 21.66 11.35
C GLU A 73 5.38 20.81 11.27
N ASN A 74 5.30 19.73 12.05
CA ASN A 74 4.64 19.79 13.37
C ASN A 74 4.55 18.37 13.99
N ALA A 75 5.24 18.16 15.11
CA ALA A 75 5.10 16.99 15.94
C ALA A 75 3.99 17.23 16.97
N THR A 76 3.02 16.30 17.12
CA THR A 76 2.50 15.77 18.41
C THR A 76 1.47 14.65 18.14
N PRO A 77 1.68 13.40 18.58
CA PRO A 77 0.66 12.37 18.64
C PRO A 77 0.02 12.32 20.04
N SER A 78 -1.30 12.08 20.14
CA SER A 78 -1.89 11.41 21.30
C SER A 78 -3.27 10.84 20.97
N SER A 79 -3.46 9.62 21.45
CA SER A 79 -4.51 8.66 21.13
C SER A 79 -5.68 8.72 22.11
N SER A 80 -6.87 8.38 21.60
CA SER A 80 -7.94 7.53 22.15
C SER A 80 -8.29 7.53 23.65
N ALA A 81 -9.59 7.71 23.94
CA ALA A 81 -10.41 7.01 24.95
C ALA A 81 -11.81 7.67 24.91
N GLU A 82 -12.98 7.07 25.11
CA GLU A 82 -13.48 5.73 25.38
C GLU A 82 -15.03 5.90 25.37
N ARG A 83 -15.82 4.92 24.92
CA ARG A 83 -17.29 4.96 25.01
C ARG A 83 -17.73 4.63 26.45
N PRO A 84 -18.82 5.27 26.93
CA PRO A 84 -19.82 4.51 27.67
C PRO A 84 -21.24 4.71 27.14
N ASN A 85 -21.97 3.61 27.11
CA ASN A 85 -23.39 3.46 26.83
C ASN A 85 -24.12 3.34 28.19
N GLN A 86 -25.16 4.14 28.49
CA GLN A 86 -26.39 3.71 29.19
C GLN A 86 -27.42 4.85 29.39
N GLN A 87 -28.70 4.44 29.35
CA GLN A 87 -29.98 5.11 29.64
C GLN A 87 -29.97 6.06 30.86
N THR A 88 -30.83 7.07 31.01
CA THR A 88 -32.29 6.98 31.29
C THR A 88 -32.93 8.39 31.27
N GLU A 89 -34.25 8.43 31.07
CA GLU A 89 -35.20 9.55 31.01
C GLU A 89 -35.14 10.59 32.15
N ASN A 90 -35.49 11.84 31.81
CA ASN A 90 -36.42 12.74 32.52
C ASN A 90 -36.88 13.88 31.60
#